data_AF-A0A2I0HDR4-F1
#
_entry.id   AF-A0A2I0HDR4-F1
#
_cell.length_a   1.000
_cell.length_b   1.000
_cell.length_c   1.000
_cell.angle_alpha   90.00
_cell.angle_beta   90.00
_cell.angle_gamma   90.00
#
_symmetry.space_group_name_H-M   'P 1'
#
loop_
_entity.id
_entity.type
_entity.pdbx_description
1 polymer ?
#
loop_
_entity_poly.entity_id
_entity_poly.type
_entity_poly.pdbx_seq_one_letter_code
_entity_poly.pdbx_strand_id
1 'polypeptide(L)'
;MNRIKLGSFWDDVIHMLERNELPHDFHRRAKWINASLFYRLLVEPLDIAEYYRLGLHHSKGHYLLHGRERRFEISDRWWREREGADKQETHKRSKFASLTQDSCFWARVEEAWDWLDDVRRETDHGKLEFLLQRIRNFE
;
A
#
# COMPACT_ATOMS: atom_id res chain seq x y z
N MET A 1 7.02 -11.25 -14.61
CA MET A 1 7.30 -12.64 -14.17
C MET A 1 7.52 -12.75 -12.66
N ASN A 2 8.44 -11.98 -12.04
CA ASN A 2 8.78 -12.15 -10.62
C ASN A 2 7.72 -11.63 -9.63
N ARG A 3 7.05 -10.50 -9.93
CA ARG A 3 5.95 -9.94 -9.13
C ARG A 3 4.81 -10.94 -8.89
N ILE A 4 4.31 -11.55 -9.97
CA ILE A 4 3.21 -12.52 -9.94
C ILE A 4 3.60 -13.74 -9.10
N LYS A 5 4.81 -14.29 -9.32
CA LYS A 5 5.31 -15.45 -8.55
C LYS A 5 5.41 -15.15 -7.06
N LEU A 6 5.91 -13.97 -6.70
CA LEU A 6 5.98 -13.55 -5.30
C LEU A 6 4.59 -13.32 -4.70
N GLY A 7 3.65 -12.77 -5.48
CA GLY A 7 2.24 -12.66 -5.08
C GLY A 7 1.65 -14.02 -4.75
N SER A 8 1.70 -14.97 -5.69
CA SER A 8 1.18 -16.33 -5.49
C SER A 8 1.81 -17.02 -4.28
N PHE A 9 3.13 -16.90 -4.10
CA PHE A 9 3.79 -17.45 -2.91
C PHE A 9 3.21 -16.91 -1.60
N TRP A 10 3.00 -15.60 -1.50
CA TRP A 10 2.44 -15.01 -0.27
C TRP A 10 0.96 -15.33 -0.09
N ASP A 11 0.18 -15.39 -1.17
CA ASP A 11 -1.21 -15.81 -1.13
C ASP A 11 -1.32 -17.26 -0.62
N ASP A 12 -0.47 -18.18 -1.11
CA ASP A 12 -0.41 -19.56 -0.64
C ASP A 12 -0.03 -19.65 0.85
N VAL A 13 0.99 -18.90 1.28
CA VAL A 13 1.41 -18.85 2.70
C VAL A 13 0.28 -18.36 3.60
N ILE A 14 -0.47 -17.34 3.16
CA ILE A 14 -1.62 -16.81 3.89
C ILE A 14 -2.73 -17.87 3.97
N HIS A 15 -3.03 -18.56 2.87
CA HIS A 15 -4.02 -19.63 2.87
C HIS A 15 -3.64 -20.81 3.78
N MET A 16 -2.36 -21.20 3.79
CA MET A 16 -1.86 -22.22 4.73
C MET A 16 -2.04 -21.77 6.19
N LEU A 17 -1.79 -20.49 6.49
CA LEU A 17 -2.01 -19.95 7.83
C LEU A 17 -3.49 -20.02 8.23
N GLU A 18 -4.40 -19.64 7.35
CA GLU A 18 -5.85 -19.66 7.58
C GLU A 18 -6.41 -21.07 7.75
N ARG A 19 -5.81 -22.05 7.06
CA ARG A 19 -6.15 -23.47 7.17
C ARG A 19 -5.53 -24.14 8.40
N ASN A 20 -4.81 -23.40 9.25
CA ASN A 20 -4.07 -23.91 10.40
C ASN A 20 -3.01 -24.96 10.03
N GLU A 21 -2.44 -24.87 8.82
CA GLU A 21 -1.36 -25.74 8.34
C GLU A 21 0.02 -25.23 8.74
N LEU A 22 0.08 -24.02 9.30
CA LEU A 22 1.27 -23.40 9.85
C LEU A 22 1.14 -23.28 11.38
N PRO A 23 2.27 -23.18 12.11
CA PRO A 23 2.24 -22.91 13.54
C PRO A 23 1.40 -21.67 13.88
N HIS A 24 0.62 -21.73 14.96
CA HIS A 24 -0.28 -20.64 15.38
C HIS A 24 0.42 -19.30 15.59
N ASP A 25 1.70 -19.31 15.94
CA ASP A 25 2.54 -18.14 16.17
C ASP A 25 3.31 -17.68 14.92
N PHE A 26 3.10 -18.30 13.75
CA PHE A 26 3.84 -18.01 12.52
C PHE A 26 3.91 -16.52 12.18
N HIS A 27 2.76 -15.84 12.25
CA HIS A 27 2.62 -14.41 11.97
C HIS A 27 3.31 -13.49 13.00
N ARG A 28 3.76 -14.04 14.13
CA ARG A 28 4.48 -13.33 15.20
C ARG A 28 5.99 -13.51 15.13
N ARG A 29 6.47 -14.42 14.28
CA ARG A 29 7.90 -14.73 14.16
C ARG A 29 8.59 -13.66 13.32
N ALA A 30 9.62 -13.04 13.89
CA ALA A 30 10.35 -11.94 13.27
C ALA A 30 10.83 -12.24 11.83
N LYS A 31 11.22 -13.50 11.55
CA LYS A 31 11.61 -13.94 10.19
C LYS A 31 10.50 -13.69 9.16
N TRP A 32 9.27 -14.10 9.47
CA TRP A 32 8.14 -14.01 8.54
C TRP A 32 7.59 -12.61 8.44
N ILE A 33 7.55 -11.89 9.56
CA ILE A 33 7.16 -10.48 9.59
C ILE A 33 8.12 -9.63 8.75
N ASN A 34 9.44 -9.79 8.93
CA ASN A 34 10.41 -9.05 8.14
C ASN A 34 10.34 -9.43 6.65
N ALA A 35 10.19 -10.72 6.34
CA ALA A 35 10.05 -11.17 4.96
C ALA A 35 8.80 -10.59 4.27
N SER A 36 7.65 -10.57 4.96
CA SER A 36 6.42 -10.00 4.42
C SER A 36 6.54 -8.48 4.27
N LEU A 37 7.16 -7.80 5.24
CA LEU A 37 7.46 -6.38 5.18
C LEU A 37 8.32 -6.05 3.94
N PHE A 38 9.47 -6.71 3.77
CA PHE A 38 10.34 -6.45 2.62
C PHE A 38 9.66 -6.74 1.29
N TYR A 39 8.88 -7.83 1.21
CA TYR A 39 8.05 -8.10 0.05
C TYR A 39 7.09 -6.95 -0.24
N ARG A 40 6.34 -6.48 0.76
CA ARG A 40 5.43 -5.34 0.62
C ARG A 40 6.16 -4.08 0.14
N LEU A 41 7.25 -3.69 0.80
CA LEU A 41 8.01 -2.49 0.44
C LEU A 41 8.61 -2.54 -0.97
N LEU A 42 8.94 -3.73 -1.48
CA LEU A 42 9.51 -3.91 -2.82
C LEU A 42 8.45 -4.06 -3.92
N VAL A 43 7.35 -4.75 -3.62
CA VAL A 43 6.43 -5.25 -4.65
C VAL A 43 5.14 -4.45 -4.74
N GLU A 44 4.64 -3.91 -3.63
CA GLU A 44 3.42 -3.10 -3.64
C GLU A 44 3.55 -1.85 -4.53
N PRO A 45 4.68 -1.12 -4.57
CA PRO A 45 4.89 -0.04 -5.55
C PRO A 45 4.75 -0.50 -7.01
N LEU A 46 5.14 -1.74 -7.32
CA LEU A 46 5.01 -2.31 -8.66
C LEU A 46 3.55 -2.70 -8.98
N ASP A 47 2.80 -3.19 -7.99
CA ASP A 47 1.37 -3.46 -8.12
C ASP A 47 0.59 -2.15 -8.32
N ILE A 48 0.93 -1.09 -7.58
CA ILE A 48 0.37 0.27 -7.75
C ILE A 48 0.65 0.79 -9.16
N ALA A 49 1.92 0.75 -9.59
CA ALA A 49 2.29 1.23 -10.92
C ALA A 49 1.51 0.50 -12.02
N GLU A 50 1.35 -0.82 -11.91
CA GLU A 50 0.55 -1.60 -12.86
C GLU A 50 -0.93 -1.23 -12.81
N TYR A 51 -1.49 -1.02 -11.61
CA TYR A 51 -2.89 -0.64 -11.42
C TYR A 51 -3.24 0.67 -12.14
N TYR A 52 -2.42 1.70 -11.97
CA TYR A 52 -2.63 3.00 -12.63
C TYR A 52 -2.27 2.96 -14.12
N ARG A 53 -1.21 2.24 -14.51
CA ARG A 53 -0.84 2.03 -15.92
C ARG A 53 -1.95 1.39 -16.74
N LEU A 54 -2.69 0.44 -16.15
CA LEU A 54 -3.84 -0.21 -16.78
C LEU A 54 -5.12 0.63 -16.74
N GLY A 55 -5.09 1.83 -16.16
CA GLY A 55 -6.26 2.70 -16.04
C GLY A 55 -7.34 2.15 -15.11
N LEU A 56 -7.02 1.20 -14.23
CA LEU A 56 -8.02 0.55 -13.37
C LEU A 56 -8.69 1.55 -12.42
N HIS A 57 -8.01 2.62 -12.04
CA HIS A 57 -8.56 3.68 -11.21
C HIS A 57 -9.80 4.35 -11.82
N HIS A 58 -9.90 4.46 -13.15
CA HIS A 58 -11.08 5.00 -13.81
C HIS A 58 -12.32 4.09 -13.72
N SER A 59 -12.12 2.77 -13.62
CA SER A 59 -13.21 1.78 -13.66
C SER A 59 -13.57 1.23 -12.28
N LYS A 60 -12.58 1.07 -11.40
CA LYS A 60 -12.71 0.49 -10.07
C LYS A 60 -12.54 1.51 -8.95
N GLY A 61 -12.03 2.72 -9.24
CA GLY A 61 -11.64 3.72 -8.25
C GLY A 61 -10.19 3.59 -7.80
N HIS A 62 -9.68 4.55 -7.01
CA HIS A 62 -8.26 4.61 -6.66
C HIS A 62 -7.76 3.39 -5.86
N TYR A 63 -6.45 3.13 -5.97
CA TYR A 63 -5.82 1.89 -5.50
C TYR A 63 -6.05 1.62 -4.01
N LEU A 64 -5.95 2.62 -3.14
CA LEU A 64 -6.03 2.42 -1.69
C LEU A 64 -7.36 1.82 -1.23
N LEU A 65 -8.46 2.15 -1.92
CA LEU A 65 -9.79 1.69 -1.56
C LEU A 65 -10.22 0.45 -2.34
N HIS A 66 -9.74 0.29 -3.58
CA HIS A 66 -10.32 -0.67 -4.52
C HIS A 66 -9.30 -1.54 -5.28
N GLY A 67 -8.01 -1.20 -5.21
CA GLY A 67 -6.94 -1.91 -5.91
C GLY A 67 -6.00 -2.68 -5.00
N ARG A 68 -6.03 -2.41 -3.69
CA ARG A 68 -5.07 -2.98 -2.75
C ARG A 68 -5.35 -4.46 -2.51
N GLU A 69 -4.32 -5.25 -2.71
CA GLU A 69 -4.38 -6.70 -2.57
C GLU A 69 -4.28 -7.12 -1.09
N ARG A 70 -5.13 -8.06 -0.69
CA ARG A 70 -5.28 -8.52 0.71
C ARG A 70 -3.97 -8.91 1.40
N ARG A 71 -3.02 -9.48 0.66
CA ARG A 71 -1.70 -9.87 1.17
C ARG A 71 -0.91 -8.71 1.77
N PHE A 72 -1.04 -7.49 1.22
CA PHE A 72 -0.36 -6.32 1.75
C PHE A 72 -0.99 -5.84 3.06
N GLU A 73 -2.33 -5.90 3.16
CA GLU A 73 -3.06 -5.57 4.39
C GLU A 73 -2.72 -6.52 5.54
N ILE A 74 -2.58 -7.81 5.22
CA ILE A 74 -2.14 -8.83 6.19
C ILE A 74 -0.72 -8.54 6.66
N SER A 75 0.19 -8.20 5.74
CA SER A 75 1.54 -7.81 6.12
C SER A 75 1.56 -6.56 7.02
N ASP A 76 0.70 -5.56 6.77
CA ASP A 76 0.58 -4.38 7.64
C ASP A 76 0.05 -4.75 9.03
N ARG A 77 -0.89 -5.70 9.10
CA ARG A 77 -1.40 -6.21 10.37
C ARG A 77 -0.29 -6.89 11.17
N TRP A 78 0.45 -7.82 10.56
CA TRP A 78 1.57 -8.51 11.22
C TRP A 78 2.65 -7.53 11.72
N TRP A 79 2.94 -6.48 10.93
CA TRP A 79 3.90 -5.45 11.33
C TRP A 79 3.41 -4.64 12.54
N ARG A 80 2.15 -4.15 12.51
CA ARG A 80 1.55 -3.39 13.61
C ARG A 80 1.46 -4.19 14.91
N GLU A 81 1.11 -5.47 14.82
CA GLU A 81 1.04 -6.36 15.99
C GLU A 81 2.42 -6.58 16.63
N ARG A 82 3.51 -6.50 15.85
CA ARG A 82 4.89 -6.64 16.35
C ARG A 82 5.39 -5.38 17.06
N GLU A 83 5.24 -4.22 16.43
CA GLU A 83 5.77 -2.95 16.97
C GLU A 83 4.94 -2.41 18.15
N GLY A 84 3.73 -2.97 18.34
CA GLY A 84 2.73 -2.43 19.25
C GLY A 84 1.96 -1.29 18.58
N ALA A 85 0.66 -1.18 18.87
CA ALA A 85 -0.24 -0.22 18.20
C ALA A 85 0.19 1.25 18.30
N ASP A 86 1.08 1.59 19.24
CA ASP A 86 1.55 2.97 19.52
C ASP A 86 2.89 3.35 18.88
N LYS A 87 3.61 2.42 18.23
CA LYS A 87 4.86 2.75 17.54
C LYS A 87 4.63 3.01 16.06
N GLN A 88 3.74 3.95 15.76
CA GLN A 88 3.78 4.60 14.45
C GLN A 88 5.09 5.39 14.41
N GLU A 89 6.02 4.88 13.61
CA GLU A 89 7.41 5.28 13.51
C GLU A 89 7.61 6.80 13.50
N THR A 90 7.86 7.38 14.67
CA THR A 90 8.52 8.67 14.83
C THR A 90 10.03 8.49 14.64
N HIS A 91 10.44 7.74 13.62
CA HIS A 91 11.85 7.60 13.30
C HIS A 91 12.29 8.80 12.46
N LYS A 92 12.83 9.83 13.15
CA LYS A 92 13.64 10.86 12.50
C LYS A 92 14.65 10.15 11.59
N ARG A 93 14.53 10.42 10.28
CA ARG A 93 15.34 9.82 9.22
C ARG A 93 16.83 10.04 9.51
N SER A 94 17.55 8.97 9.86
CA SER A 94 18.99 9.04 10.13
C SER A 94 19.84 8.68 8.91
N LYS A 95 19.25 8.10 7.86
CA LYS A 95 19.92 7.64 6.64
C LYS A 95 19.07 7.88 5.38
N PHE A 96 19.72 7.98 4.22
CA PHE A 96 19.05 7.96 2.93
C PHE A 96 18.21 6.69 2.79
N ALA A 97 16.97 6.82 2.32
CA ALA A 97 16.07 5.67 2.23
C ALA A 97 16.52 4.78 1.08
N SER A 98 16.83 3.51 1.36
CA SER A 98 17.00 2.50 0.31
C SER A 98 15.66 2.04 -0.27
N LEU A 99 14.59 2.07 0.54
CA LEU A 99 13.21 1.78 0.15
C LEU A 99 12.27 2.77 0.86
N THR A 100 11.17 3.14 0.19
CA THR A 100 10.11 3.95 0.80
C THR A 100 9.54 3.20 2.00
N GLN A 101 9.47 3.85 3.17
CA GLN A 101 8.92 3.23 4.39
C GLN A 101 7.41 3.01 4.29
N ASP A 102 6.74 3.85 3.50
CA ASP A 102 5.36 3.68 3.11
C ASP A 102 5.27 3.10 1.69
N SER A 103 4.86 1.84 1.59
CA SER A 103 4.68 1.16 0.30
C SER A 103 3.53 1.72 -0.53
N CYS A 104 2.55 2.37 0.10
CA CYS A 104 1.40 3.01 -0.53
C CYS A 104 1.68 4.45 -0.95
N PHE A 105 2.90 4.96 -0.77
CA PHE A 105 3.29 6.32 -1.15
C PHE A 105 2.86 6.66 -2.59
N TRP A 106 3.18 5.80 -3.55
CA TRP A 106 2.87 6.07 -4.96
C TRP A 106 1.37 6.09 -5.25
N ALA A 107 0.56 5.32 -4.53
CA ALA A 107 -0.89 5.35 -4.74
C ALA A 107 -1.48 6.72 -4.36
N ARG A 108 -0.97 7.36 -3.30
CA ARG A 108 -1.39 8.72 -2.91
C ARG A 108 -0.90 9.77 -3.89
N VAL A 109 0.30 9.60 -4.44
CA VAL A 109 0.84 10.49 -5.49
C VAL A 109 -0.05 10.43 -6.73
N GLU A 110 -0.41 9.23 -7.19
CA GLU A 110 -1.28 9.05 -8.36
C GLU A 110 -2.70 9.60 -8.10
N GLU A 111 -3.28 9.38 -6.92
CA GLU A 111 -4.57 9.97 -6.55
C GLU A 111 -4.53 11.52 -6.53
N ALA A 112 -3.45 12.10 -6.01
CA ALA A 112 -3.26 13.56 -6.03
C ALA A 112 -3.06 14.10 -7.46
N TRP A 113 -2.43 13.32 -8.34
CA TRP A 113 -2.26 13.68 -9.74
C TRP A 113 -3.59 13.70 -10.50
N ASP A 114 -4.46 12.72 -10.24
CA ASP A 114 -5.83 12.71 -10.77
C ASP A 114 -6.63 13.94 -10.30
N TRP A 115 -6.53 14.31 -9.02
CA TRP A 115 -7.19 15.54 -8.53
C TRP A 115 -6.68 16.80 -9.24
N LEU A 116 -5.39 16.88 -9.58
CA LEU A 116 -4.83 18.00 -10.33
C LEU A 116 -5.36 18.07 -11.77
N ASP A 117 -5.56 16.92 -12.41
CA ASP A 117 -6.16 16.85 -13.74
C ASP A 117 -7.64 17.24 -13.69
N ASP A 118 -8.37 16.80 -12.66
CA ASP A 118 -9.76 17.18 -12.41
C ASP A 118 -9.89 18.69 -12.17
N VAL A 119 -9.04 19.29 -11.34
CA VAL A 119 -9.01 20.75 -11.07
C VAL A 119 -8.85 21.55 -12.37
N ARG A 120 -8.07 21.06 -13.33
CA ARG A 120 -7.86 21.75 -14.62
C ARG A 120 -9.09 21.69 -15.53
N ARG A 121 -9.97 20.71 -15.32
CA ARG A 121 -11.16 20.46 -16.14
C ARG A 121 -12.45 20.94 -15.48
N GLU A 122 -12.45 21.11 -14.16
CA GLU A 122 -13.64 21.46 -13.38
C GLU A 122 -14.01 22.94 -13.55
N THR A 123 -15.30 23.18 -13.69
CA THR A 123 -15.89 24.52 -13.85
C THR A 123 -16.79 24.91 -12.68
N ASP A 124 -17.27 23.92 -11.91
CA ASP A 124 -18.05 24.13 -10.70
C ASP A 124 -17.17 24.59 -9.53
N HIS A 125 -17.49 25.75 -8.98
CA HIS A 125 -16.73 26.35 -7.88
C HIS A 125 -16.76 25.54 -6.57
N GLY A 126 -17.86 24.83 -6.29
CA GLY A 126 -17.98 24.03 -5.07
C GLY A 126 -17.09 22.79 -5.12
N LYS A 127 -17.10 22.08 -6.26
CA LYS A 127 -16.22 20.94 -6.51
C LYS A 127 -14.75 21.35 -6.59
N LEU A 128 -14.46 22.50 -7.20
CA LEU A 128 -13.11 23.04 -7.28
C LEU A 128 -12.52 23.28 -5.87
N GLU A 129 -13.26 23.94 -4.97
CA GLU A 129 -12.77 24.18 -3.60
C GLU A 129 -12.54 22.86 -2.84
N PHE A 130 -13.43 21.88 -3.03
CA PHE A 130 -13.26 20.55 -2.45
C PHE A 130 -11.98 19.85 -2.94
N LEU A 131 -11.73 19.86 -4.25
CA LEU A 131 -10.51 19.25 -4.84
C LEU A 131 -9.24 19.96 -4.38
N LEU A 132 -9.25 21.30 -4.32
CA LEU A 132 -8.12 22.07 -3.81
C LEU A 132 -7.82 21.74 -2.34
N GLN A 133 -8.85 21.55 -1.52
CA GLN A 133 -8.65 21.11 -0.14
C GLN A 133 -8.02 19.72 -0.05
N ARG A 134 -8.38 18.78 -0.93
CA ARG A 134 -7.73 17.46 -0.98
C ARG A 134 -6.25 17.57 -1.36
N ILE A 135 -5.92 18.41 -2.35
CA ILE A 135 -4.53 18.67 -2.75
C ILE A 135 -3.73 19.29 -1.61
N ARG A 136 -4.27 20.29 -0.89
CA ARG A 136 -3.60 20.89 0.27
C ARG A 136 -3.36 19.89 1.40
N ASN A 137 -4.25 18.92 1.58
CA ASN A 137 -4.09 17.87 2.59
C ASN A 137 -3.06 16.79 2.21
N PHE A 138 -2.61 16.76 0.95
CA PHE A 138 -1.57 15.85 0.49
C PHE A 138 -0.14 16.41 0.74
N GLU A 139 0.02 17.74 0.74
CA GLU A 139 1.27 18.45 1.05
C GLU A 139 1.66 18.35 2.53
#